data_AF-A0A972TJG5-F1
#
_entry.id   AF-A0A972TJG5-F1
#
_cell.length_a   1.000
_cell.length_b   1.000
_cell.length_c   1.000
_cell.angle_alpha   90.00
_cell.angle_beta   90.00
_cell.angle_gamma   90.00
#
_symmetry.space_group_name_H-M   'P 1'
#
loop_
_entity.id
_entity.type
_entity.pdbx_description
1 polymer ?
#
loop_
_entity_poly.entity_id
_entity_poly.type
_entity_poly.pdbx_seq_one_letter_code
_entity_poly.pdbx_strand_id
1 'polypeptide(L)'
;TDIHALLGFKNLGLSAVDACSILRDCAKYGIDAVAVAELSEKGNLRGPEEIRKSFSGLKGPVTSVGNSVFSPWAPLGSQDSQLWDRRQAIAYIFGIHPIFALISPELTEDKLLELVRLGTELELTSETLDKVIDEITGS
;
A
#
# COMPACT_ATOMS: atom_id res chain seq x y z
N THR A 1 -3.75 8.21 0.53
CA THR A 1 -3.43 8.81 -0.79
C THR A 1 -2.85 7.74 -1.67
N ASP A 2 -3.40 7.59 -2.86
CA ASP A 2 -2.95 6.58 -3.80
C ASP A 2 -1.64 7.01 -4.48
N ILE A 3 -0.53 6.47 -4.00
CA ILE A 3 0.80 6.80 -4.48
C ILE A 3 1.06 6.25 -5.89
N HIS A 4 0.41 5.14 -6.27
CA HIS A 4 0.50 4.61 -7.63
C HIS A 4 -0.17 5.56 -8.61
N ALA A 5 -1.32 6.12 -8.25
CA ALA A 5 -1.96 7.17 -9.05
C ALA A 5 -1.06 8.42 -9.18
N LEU A 6 -0.45 8.89 -8.08
CA LEU A 6 0.50 10.02 -8.13
C LEU A 6 1.70 9.75 -9.04
N LEU A 7 2.28 8.56 -8.96
CA LEU A 7 3.41 8.15 -9.80
C LEU A 7 2.99 8.06 -11.26
N GLY A 8 1.81 7.50 -11.56
CA GLY A 8 1.26 7.47 -12.91
C GLY A 8 1.04 8.87 -13.48
N PHE A 9 0.42 9.77 -12.72
CA PHE A 9 0.25 11.17 -13.13
C PHE A 9 1.58 11.91 -13.34
N LYS A 10 2.59 11.65 -12.50
CA LYS A 10 3.95 12.17 -12.69
C LYS A 10 4.56 11.65 -14.00
N ASN A 11 4.41 10.37 -14.31
CA ASN A 11 4.92 9.76 -15.55
C ASN A 11 4.24 10.34 -16.80
N LEU A 12 2.98 10.78 -16.68
CA LEU A 12 2.28 11.55 -17.72
C LEU A 12 2.79 12.99 -17.91
N GLY A 13 3.70 13.45 -17.04
CA GLY A 13 4.27 14.80 -17.08
C GLY A 13 3.41 15.87 -16.39
N LEU A 14 2.43 15.48 -15.59
CA LEU A 14 1.58 16.42 -14.87
C LEU A 14 2.34 17.10 -13.72
N SER A 15 1.98 18.36 -13.45
CA SER A 15 2.46 19.06 -12.26
C SER A 15 1.90 18.45 -10.97
N ALA A 16 2.54 18.72 -9.83
CA ALA A 16 2.04 18.29 -8.53
C ALA A 16 0.63 18.84 -8.23
N VAL A 17 0.36 20.08 -8.65
CA VAL A 17 -0.96 20.72 -8.49
C VAL A 17 -2.01 19.98 -9.32
N ASP A 18 -1.69 19.67 -10.58
CA ASP A 18 -2.61 18.97 -11.47
C ASP A 18 -2.91 17.54 -10.99
N ALA A 19 -1.86 16.78 -10.65
CA ALA A 19 -1.99 15.42 -10.13
C ALA A 19 -2.84 15.38 -8.85
N CYS A 20 -2.58 16.27 -7.88
CA CYS A 20 -3.37 16.37 -6.66
C CYS A 20 -4.81 16.82 -6.93
N SER A 21 -5.03 17.69 -7.92
CA SER A 21 -6.37 18.12 -8.28
C SER A 21 -7.18 16.99 -8.94
N ILE A 22 -6.55 16.18 -9.79
CA ILE A 22 -7.18 14.99 -10.38
C ILE A 22 -7.51 13.97 -9.27
N LEU A 23 -6.59 13.72 -8.33
CA LEU A 23 -6.86 12.83 -7.18
C LEU A 23 -8.06 13.28 -6.36
N ARG A 24 -8.17 14.57 -6.07
CA ARG A 24 -9.34 15.14 -5.38
C ARG A 24 -10.62 14.85 -6.15
N ASP A 25 -10.61 15.03 -7.46
CA ASP A 25 -11.78 14.80 -8.31
C ASP A 25 -12.13 13.31 -8.35
N CYS A 26 -11.15 12.42 -8.48
CA CYS A 26 -11.33 10.97 -8.35
C CYS A 26 -11.99 10.59 -7.02
N ALA A 27 -11.47 11.11 -5.90
CA ALA A 27 -12.03 10.86 -4.56
C ALA A 27 -13.46 11.40 -4.42
N LYS A 28 -13.74 12.59 -4.98
CA LYS A 28 -15.06 13.22 -4.96
C LYS A 28 -16.11 12.40 -5.72
N TYR A 29 -15.72 11.77 -6.83
CA TYR A 29 -16.63 11.02 -7.70
C TYR A 29 -16.59 9.51 -7.45
N GLY A 30 -15.82 9.02 -6.47
CA GLY A 30 -15.68 7.59 -6.20
C GLY A 30 -15.00 6.82 -7.33
N ILE A 31 -14.13 7.48 -8.08
CA ILE A 31 -13.39 6.91 -9.21
C ILE A 31 -12.02 6.43 -8.71
N ASP A 32 -11.62 5.23 -9.12
CA ASP A 32 -10.29 4.69 -8.86
C ASP A 32 -9.23 5.54 -9.58
N ALA A 33 -8.37 6.19 -8.80
CA ALA A 33 -7.35 7.08 -9.33
C ALA A 33 -6.19 6.34 -10.02
N VAL A 34 -5.88 5.11 -9.62
CA VAL A 34 -4.86 4.27 -10.28
C VAL A 34 -5.34 3.89 -11.66
N ALA A 35 -6.59 3.44 -11.74
CA ALA A 35 -7.25 3.15 -13.00
C ALA A 35 -7.25 4.37 -13.92
N VAL A 36 -7.55 5.56 -13.39
CA VAL A 36 -7.48 6.81 -14.16
C VAL A 36 -6.08 7.08 -14.69
N ALA A 37 -5.05 6.94 -13.85
CA ALA A 37 -3.67 7.17 -14.28
C ALA A 37 -3.24 6.18 -15.38
N GLU A 38 -3.48 4.88 -15.19
CA GLU A 38 -3.11 3.83 -16.15
C GLU A 38 -3.87 3.96 -17.47
N LEU A 39 -5.18 4.18 -17.43
CA LEU A 39 -5.99 4.31 -18.65
C LEU A 39 -5.70 5.62 -19.38
N SER A 40 -5.34 6.70 -18.66
CA SER A 40 -4.90 7.95 -19.27
C SER A 40 -3.58 7.77 -20.01
N GLU A 41 -2.65 6.98 -19.47
CA GLU A 41 -1.40 6.60 -20.15
C GLU A 41 -1.67 5.78 -21.41
N LYS A 42 -2.49 4.75 -21.32
CA LYS A 42 -2.90 3.93 -22.49
C LYS A 42 -3.61 4.76 -23.57
N GLY A 43 -4.39 5.76 -23.15
CA GLY A 43 -5.08 6.69 -24.04
C GLY A 43 -4.24 7.88 -24.52
N ASN A 44 -2.97 7.99 -24.10
CA ASN A 44 -2.09 9.13 -24.35
C ASN A 44 -2.71 10.50 -23.97
N LEU A 45 -3.50 10.53 -22.89
CA LEU A 45 -4.08 11.74 -22.32
C LEU A 45 -3.04 12.41 -21.42
N ARG A 46 -2.57 13.60 -21.78
CA ARG A 46 -1.49 14.30 -21.06
C ARG A 46 -1.94 15.61 -20.42
N GLY A 47 -3.10 16.14 -20.80
CA GLY A 47 -3.67 17.33 -20.17
C GLY A 47 -4.57 17.00 -18.98
N PRO A 48 -4.53 17.76 -17.87
CA PRO A 48 -5.41 17.52 -16.72
C PRO A 48 -6.90 17.65 -17.07
N GLU A 49 -7.26 18.59 -17.94
CA GLU A 49 -8.64 18.77 -18.41
C GLU A 49 -9.10 17.64 -19.34
N GLU A 50 -8.19 17.09 -20.14
CA GLU A 50 -8.47 15.94 -21.01
C GLU A 50 -8.76 14.70 -20.16
N ILE A 51 -7.95 14.47 -19.14
CA ILE A 51 -8.11 13.38 -18.18
C ILE A 51 -9.44 13.52 -17.45
N ARG A 52 -9.80 14.71 -16.95
CA ARG A 52 -11.10 14.94 -16.28
C ARG A 52 -12.29 14.66 -17.18
N LYS A 53 -12.24 15.12 -18.44
CA LYS A 53 -13.30 14.86 -19.41
C LYS A 53 -13.45 13.37 -19.74
N SER A 54 -12.39 12.60 -19.59
CA SER A 54 -12.41 11.16 -19.84
C SER A 54 -13.10 10.35 -18.74
N PHE A 55 -13.30 10.88 -17.53
CA PHE A 55 -13.79 10.14 -16.35
C PHE A 55 -15.02 9.26 -16.62
N SER A 56 -16.02 9.76 -17.34
CA SER A 56 -17.25 9.01 -17.65
C SER A 56 -17.07 7.94 -18.73
N GLY A 57 -16.01 8.04 -19.54
CA GLY A 57 -15.73 7.17 -20.68
C GLY A 57 -14.58 6.20 -20.47
N LEU A 58 -13.81 6.34 -19.39
CA LEU A 58 -12.69 5.46 -19.06
C LEU A 58 -13.19 4.03 -18.82
N LYS A 59 -12.85 3.16 -19.76
CA LYS A 59 -13.13 1.72 -19.71
C LYS A 59 -11.94 0.96 -20.25
N GLY A 60 -11.60 -0.13 -19.60
CA GLY A 60 -10.54 -1.02 -20.06
C GLY A 60 -9.97 -1.85 -18.93
N PRO A 61 -9.12 -2.83 -19.26
CA PRO A 61 -8.39 -3.58 -18.26
C PRO A 61 -7.42 -2.64 -17.53
N VAL A 62 -7.41 -2.77 -16.21
CA VAL A 62 -6.44 -2.12 -15.32
C VAL A 62 -5.60 -3.20 -14.66
N THR A 63 -4.34 -2.91 -14.46
CA THR A 63 -3.41 -3.79 -13.78
C THR A 63 -3.66 -3.68 -12.28
N SER A 64 -3.83 -4.82 -11.61
CA SER A 64 -3.87 -4.81 -10.14
C SER A 64 -2.50 -4.34 -9.63
N VAL A 65 -2.48 -3.24 -8.90
CA VAL A 65 -1.26 -2.73 -8.25
C VAL A 65 -0.98 -3.38 -6.89
N GLY A 66 -1.94 -4.14 -6.36
CA GLY A 66 -1.82 -4.86 -5.09
C GLY A 66 -1.41 -6.31 -5.32
N ASN A 67 -0.23 -6.69 -4.83
CA ASN A 67 0.24 -8.07 -4.72
C ASN A 67 0.27 -8.57 -3.27
N SER A 68 -0.17 -7.74 -2.32
CA SER A 68 -0.17 -8.00 -0.89
C SER A 68 -1.50 -7.55 -0.30
N VAL A 69 -1.87 -8.16 0.84
CA VAL A 69 -3.02 -7.73 1.66
C VAL A 69 -2.78 -6.37 2.33
N PHE A 70 -1.52 -5.91 2.36
CA PHE A 70 -1.13 -4.65 2.95
C PHE A 70 -1.03 -3.51 1.92
N SER A 71 -1.18 -2.28 2.41
CA SER A 71 -1.03 -1.09 1.57
C SER A 71 0.39 -1.03 0.97
N PRO A 72 0.53 -0.79 -0.35
CA PRO A 72 1.82 -0.72 -1.03
C PRO A 72 2.57 0.60 -0.77
N TRP A 73 2.08 1.44 0.16
CA TRP A 73 2.58 2.79 0.37
C TRP A 73 4.03 2.87 0.87
N ALA A 74 4.41 1.95 1.75
CA ALA A 74 5.72 1.93 2.38
C ALA A 74 6.82 1.12 1.64
N PRO A 75 6.54 0.01 0.91
CA PRO A 75 7.58 -0.69 0.16
C PRO A 75 8.09 0.13 -1.03
N LEU A 76 7.40 1.19 -1.45
CA LEU A 76 7.91 2.10 -2.49
C LEU A 76 9.22 2.82 -2.08
N GLY A 77 9.59 2.82 -0.80
CA GLY A 77 10.89 3.29 -0.30
C GLY A 77 11.89 2.19 0.10
N SER A 78 11.46 0.92 0.21
CA SER A 78 12.31 -0.20 0.64
C SER A 78 12.34 -1.31 -0.43
N GLN A 79 13.54 -1.71 -0.87
CA GLN A 79 13.71 -2.65 -2.00
C GLN A 79 13.25 -4.10 -1.71
N ASP A 80 12.78 -4.41 -0.50
CA ASP A 80 12.36 -5.74 -0.11
C ASP A 80 10.89 -5.73 0.33
N SER A 81 10.00 -6.10 -0.60
CA SER A 81 8.57 -6.19 -0.35
C SER A 81 8.21 -7.29 0.65
N GLN A 82 8.97 -8.40 0.68
CA GLN A 82 8.72 -9.51 1.59
C GLN A 82 9.01 -9.11 3.04
N LEU A 83 10.13 -8.42 3.28
CA LEU A 83 10.44 -7.87 4.61
C LEU A 83 9.41 -6.84 5.06
N TRP A 84 8.87 -6.04 4.13
CA TRP A 84 7.81 -5.10 4.44
C TRP A 84 6.52 -5.82 4.85
N ASP A 85 6.09 -6.80 4.07
CA ASP A 85 4.87 -7.57 4.33
C ASP A 85 4.97 -8.34 5.65
N ARG A 86 6.14 -8.94 5.94
CA ARG A 86 6.41 -9.57 7.25
C ARG A 86 6.25 -8.57 8.39
N ARG A 87 6.83 -7.37 8.28
CA ARG A 87 6.72 -6.31 9.31
C ARG A 87 5.27 -5.89 9.54
N GLN A 88 4.49 -5.75 8.48
CA GLN A 88 3.07 -5.42 8.56
C GLN A 88 2.26 -6.52 9.23
N ALA A 89 2.54 -7.79 8.89
CA ALA A 89 1.89 -8.95 9.50
C ALA A 89 2.18 -9.04 11.00
N ILE A 90 3.45 -8.87 11.39
CA ILE A 90 3.84 -8.79 12.81
C ILE A 90 3.09 -7.66 13.51
N ALA A 91 3.08 -6.46 12.93
CA ALA A 91 2.39 -5.32 13.52
C ALA A 91 0.89 -5.60 13.73
N TYR A 92 0.26 -6.26 12.76
CA TYR A 92 -1.14 -6.67 12.84
C TYR A 92 -1.41 -7.72 13.93
N ILE A 93 -0.59 -8.78 14.01
CA ILE A 93 -0.71 -9.86 15.01
C ILE A 93 -0.59 -9.31 16.43
N PHE A 94 0.38 -8.44 16.67
CA PHE A 94 0.65 -7.88 18.00
C PHE A 94 -0.14 -6.60 18.31
N GLY A 95 -1.00 -6.14 17.38
CA GLY A 95 -1.84 -4.95 17.58
C GLY A 95 -1.06 -3.65 17.73
N ILE A 96 0.13 -3.55 17.13
CA ILE A 96 0.96 -2.33 17.15
C ILE A 96 0.83 -1.57 15.84
N HIS A 97 0.92 -0.24 15.90
CA HIS A 97 0.95 0.55 14.67
C HIS A 97 2.27 0.25 13.92
N PRO A 98 2.25 -0.06 12.61
CA PRO A 98 3.46 -0.48 11.89
C PRO A 98 4.60 0.53 11.89
N ILE A 99 4.29 1.82 12.06
CA ILE A 99 5.31 2.86 12.22
C ILE A 99 6.23 2.58 13.43
N PHE A 100 5.72 1.99 14.51
CA PHE A 100 6.51 1.67 15.69
C PHE A 100 7.50 0.54 15.42
N ALA A 101 7.12 -0.44 14.60
CA ALA A 101 8.02 -1.48 14.13
C ALA A 101 9.14 -0.94 13.22
N LEU A 102 8.96 0.25 12.62
CA LEU A 102 9.98 0.92 11.80
C LEU A 102 10.94 1.78 12.64
N ILE A 103 10.39 2.57 13.59
CA ILE A 103 11.18 3.57 14.34
C ILE A 103 11.79 3.03 15.63
N SER A 104 11.38 1.85 16.08
CA SER A 104 11.83 1.23 17.34
C SER A 104 12.58 -0.07 17.02
N PRO A 105 13.84 -0.01 16.55
CA PRO A 105 14.63 -1.21 16.21
C PRO A 105 14.81 -2.16 17.41
N GLU A 106 14.66 -1.64 18.62
CA GLU A 106 14.66 -2.42 19.86
C GLU A 106 13.43 -3.32 20.02
N LEU A 107 12.36 -3.13 19.25
CA LEU A 107 11.15 -3.93 19.28
C LEU A 107 11.28 -5.16 18.36
N THR A 108 12.10 -6.12 18.79
CA THR A 108 12.32 -7.36 18.04
C THR A 108 11.14 -8.33 18.16
N GLU A 109 11.03 -9.27 17.22
CA GLU A 109 10.02 -10.35 17.27
C GLU A 109 10.11 -11.15 18.58
N ASP A 110 11.32 -11.47 19.04
CA ASP A 110 11.53 -12.17 20.32
C ASP A 110 10.95 -11.39 21.51
N LYS A 111 11.11 -10.07 21.54
CA LYS A 111 10.55 -9.24 22.61
C LYS A 111 9.03 -9.13 22.51
N LEU A 112 8.48 -9.08 21.30
CA LEU A 112 7.03 -9.11 21.10
C LEU A 112 6.44 -10.43 21.58
N LEU A 113 7.09 -11.55 21.27
CA LEU A 113 6.72 -12.88 21.79
C LEU A 113 6.83 -12.94 23.31
N GLU A 114 7.90 -12.42 23.90
CA GLU A 114 8.07 -12.33 25.36
C GLU A 114 6.96 -11.49 26.01
N LEU A 115 6.64 -10.32 25.45
CA LEU A 115 5.58 -9.44 25.95
C LEU A 115 4.21 -10.12 25.91
N VAL A 116 3.89 -10.85 24.83
CA VAL A 116 2.63 -11.61 24.75
C VAL A 116 2.59 -12.71 25.78
N ARG A 117 3.67 -13.47 25.95
CA ARG A 117 3.75 -14.52 26.99
C ARG A 117 3.53 -13.95 28.37
N LEU A 118 4.19 -12.84 28.71
CA LEU A 118 4.05 -12.17 29.99
C LEU A 118 2.64 -11.60 30.21
N GLY A 119 2.02 -11.04 29.18
CA GLY A 119 0.72 -10.37 29.28
C GLY A 119 -0.49 -11.29 29.18
N THR A 120 -0.36 -12.44 28.53
CA THR A 120 -1.50 -13.31 28.18
C THR A 120 -1.36 -14.75 28.70
N GLU A 121 -0.18 -15.13 29.19
CA GLU A 121 0.20 -16.51 29.53
C GLU A 121 0.10 -17.49 28.34
N LEU A 122 -0.14 -16.98 27.12
CA LEU A 122 -0.18 -17.78 25.90
C LEU A 122 1.24 -18.04 25.39
N GLU A 123 1.58 -19.31 25.20
CA GLU A 123 2.85 -19.69 24.55
C GLU A 123 2.76 -19.54 23.04
N LEU A 124 3.03 -18.33 22.54
CA LEU A 124 3.29 -18.13 21.11
C LEU A 124 4.76 -18.50 20.82
N THR A 125 4.99 -19.46 19.92
CA THR A 125 6.33 -19.84 19.45
C THR A 125 6.69 -19.09 18.16
N SER A 126 7.99 -18.98 17.86
CA SER A 126 8.44 -18.42 16.58
C SER A 126 7.89 -19.20 15.39
N GLU A 127 7.81 -20.53 15.48
CA GLU A 127 7.21 -21.38 14.44
C GLU A 127 5.72 -21.06 14.22
N THR A 128 4.96 -20.84 15.31
CA THR A 128 3.55 -20.43 15.21
C THR A 128 3.43 -19.05 14.56
N LEU A 129 4.31 -18.13 14.95
CA LEU A 129 4.35 -16.78 14.39
C LEU A 129 4.66 -16.80 12.89
N ASP A 130 5.68 -17.55 12.47
CA ASP A 130 6.07 -17.71 11.07
C ASP A 130 4.92 -18.26 10.24
N LYS A 131 4.27 -19.32 10.71
CA LYS A 131 3.13 -19.91 10.01
C LYS A 131 1.97 -18.92 9.82
N VAL A 132 1.64 -18.14 10.84
CA VAL A 132 0.56 -17.14 10.74
C VAL A 132 0.96 -15.99 9.80
N ILE A 133 2.22 -15.59 9.80
CA ILE A 133 2.74 -14.60 8.84
C ILE A 133 2.56 -15.11 7.41
N ASP A 134 3.00 -16.34 7.12
CA ASP A 134 2.88 -16.95 5.79
C ASP A 134 1.41 -17.05 5.33
N GLU A 135 0.50 -17.41 6.24
CA GLU A 135 -0.95 -17.43 5.98
C GLU A 135 -1.52 -16.04 5.63
N ILE A 136 -1.01 -14.97 6.27
CA ILE A 136 -1.44 -13.58 6.02
C ILE A 136 -0.85 -13.05 4.71
N THR A 137 0.43 -13.31 4.45
CA THR A 137 1.16 -12.77 3.28
C THR A 137 0.98 -13.63 2.03
N GLY A 138 0.45 -14.85 2.16
CA GLY A 138 0.30 -15.81 1.07
C GLY A 138 1.64 -16.30 0.52
N SER A 139 2.66 -16.40 1.38
CA SER A 139 4.04 -16.80 1.07
C SER A 139 4.31 -18.29 1.28
#